data_AF-A0A5A7N868-F1
#
_entry.id   AF-A0A5A7N868-F1
#
_cell.length_a   1.000
_cell.length_b   1.000
_cell.length_c   1.000
_cell.angle_alpha   90.00
_cell.angle_beta   90.00
_cell.angle_gamma   90.00
#
_symmetry.space_group_name_H-M   'P 1'
#
loop_
_entity.id
_entity.type
_entity.pdbx_description
1 polymer ?
#
loop_
_entity_poly.entity_id
_entity_poly.type
_entity_poly.pdbx_seq_one_letter_code
_entity_poly.pdbx_strand_id
1 'polypeptide(L)'
;MGASAPAGSWAKNWDEARAKMQAINGDALPGLDEAAWDRFTRNLCVETDTGIIPDYDPAIANAMQSGEAVPPDLWPLWQGLDGIPILILRGSHSDILAPEVMENMCRSQQNCRGVTIPDRGHAPLLDEPAALAAIDEFLAAFRAG
;
A
#
# COMPACT_ATOMS: atom_id res chain seq x y z
N MET A 1 5.90 17.66 1.02
CA MET A 1 6.54 18.45 -0.04
C MET A 1 7.19 17.49 -1.04
N GLY A 2 6.44 17.00 -2.02
CA GLY A 2 6.98 16.19 -3.12
C GLY A 2 7.14 17.09 -4.33
N ALA A 3 8.34 17.63 -4.54
CA ALA A 3 8.66 18.32 -5.78
C ALA A 3 8.52 17.32 -6.93
N SER A 4 7.88 17.74 -8.02
CA SER A 4 8.01 17.06 -9.31
C SER A 4 9.51 16.89 -9.59
N ALA A 5 9.95 15.65 -9.77
CA ALA A 5 11.34 15.42 -10.12
C ALA A 5 11.60 16.11 -11.47
N PRO A 6 12.58 17.04 -11.56
CA PRO A 6 12.98 17.57 -12.85
C PRO A 6 13.58 16.42 -13.68
N ALA A 7 13.73 16.63 -14.98
CA ALA A 7 14.32 15.68 -15.94
C ALA A 7 15.80 15.35 -15.64
N GLY A 8 16.04 14.65 -14.54
CA GLY A 8 17.32 14.19 -14.00
C GLY A 8 17.06 13.08 -12.97
N SER A 9 18.05 12.23 -12.75
CA SER A 9 17.89 11.02 -11.94
C SER A 9 17.35 11.30 -10.54
N TRP A 10 16.25 10.65 -10.17
CA TRP A 10 15.68 10.70 -8.83
C TRP A 10 16.68 10.16 -7.78
N ALA A 11 17.51 9.18 -8.15
CA ALA A 11 18.66 8.69 -7.40
C ALA A 11 19.81 8.29 -8.36
N LYS A 12 21.07 8.45 -7.95
CA LYS A 12 22.24 8.14 -8.80
C LYS A 12 22.56 6.65 -8.89
N ASN A 13 22.16 5.89 -7.88
CA ASN A 13 22.40 4.45 -7.78
C ASN A 13 21.36 3.80 -6.86
N TRP A 14 21.41 2.47 -6.76
CA TRP A 14 20.48 1.69 -5.95
C TRP A 14 20.56 1.97 -4.45
N ASP A 15 21.72 2.35 -3.92
CA ASP A 15 21.87 2.70 -2.51
C ASP A 15 21.14 4.00 -2.17
N GLU A 16 21.28 5.02 -3.02
CA GLU A 16 20.56 6.28 -2.86
C GLU A 16 19.05 6.10 -3.06
N ALA A 17 18.63 5.25 -4.01
CA ALA A 17 17.23 4.92 -4.24
C ALA A 17 16.61 4.25 -3.01
N ARG A 18 17.31 3.27 -2.43
CA ARG A 18 16.90 2.56 -1.21
C ARG A 18 16.82 3.49 -0.01
N ALA A 19 17.81 4.36 0.19
CA ALA A 19 17.77 5.34 1.26
C ALA A 19 16.56 6.29 1.13
N LYS A 20 16.20 6.69 -0.10
CA LYS A 20 14.99 7.48 -0.35
C LYS A 20 13.72 6.69 -0.08
N MET A 21 13.64 5.43 -0.49
CA MET A 21 12.48 4.56 -0.19
C MET A 21 12.29 4.35 1.31
N GLN A 22 13.38 4.14 2.05
CA GLN A 22 13.39 4.05 3.51
C GLN A 22 12.91 5.36 4.15
N ALA A 23 13.39 6.51 3.68
CA ALA A 23 12.95 7.81 4.20
C ALA A 23 11.46 8.09 3.95
N ILE A 24 10.90 7.61 2.83
CA ILE A 24 9.49 7.81 2.46
C ILE A 24 8.58 6.82 3.21
N ASN A 25 8.98 5.55 3.35
CA ASN A 25 8.09 4.47 3.78
C ASN A 25 8.45 3.88 5.15
N GLY A 26 9.54 4.33 5.78
CA GLY A 26 10.09 3.71 6.99
C GLY A 26 9.10 3.65 8.16
N ASP A 27 8.28 4.68 8.33
CA ASP A 27 7.24 4.72 9.37
C ASP A 27 6.15 3.66 9.14
N ALA A 28 5.80 3.41 7.87
CA ALA A 28 4.82 2.39 7.50
C ALA A 28 5.39 0.96 7.50
N LEU A 29 6.71 0.82 7.32
CA LEU A 29 7.39 -0.47 7.15
C LEU A 29 8.49 -0.69 8.21
N PRO A 30 8.16 -0.66 9.52
CA PRO A 30 9.15 -0.93 10.55
C PRO A 30 9.65 -2.38 10.45
N GLY A 31 10.90 -2.58 10.85
CA GLY A 31 11.50 -3.92 10.98
C GLY A 31 11.88 -4.62 9.67
N LEU A 32 11.76 -3.96 8.51
CA LEU A 32 12.34 -4.49 7.27
C LEU A 32 13.87 -4.54 7.36
N ASP A 33 14.44 -5.69 7.00
CA ASP A 33 15.88 -5.84 6.84
C ASP A 33 16.37 -5.25 5.52
N GLU A 34 17.69 -5.23 5.33
CA GLU A 34 18.33 -4.68 4.15
C GLU A 34 17.85 -5.35 2.85
N ALA A 35 17.73 -6.68 2.86
CA ALA A 35 17.30 -7.45 1.70
C ALA A 35 15.83 -7.18 1.32
N ALA A 36 14.96 -6.98 2.32
CA ALA A 36 13.58 -6.58 2.11
C ALA A 36 13.49 -5.16 1.53
N TRP A 37 14.31 -4.22 2.01
CA TRP A 37 14.40 -2.88 1.44
C TRP A 37 14.94 -2.87 0.01
N ASP A 38 15.90 -3.75 -0.30
CA ASP A 38 16.39 -3.93 -1.68
C ASP A 38 15.29 -4.42 -2.61
N ARG A 39 14.55 -5.45 -2.20
CA ARG A 39 13.42 -5.98 -2.96
C ARG A 39 12.35 -4.91 -3.16
N PHE A 40 11.97 -4.21 -2.08
CA PHE A 40 10.98 -3.15 -2.13
C PHE A 40 11.38 -2.03 -3.11
N THR A 41 12.64 -1.58 -3.04
CA THR A 41 13.17 -0.54 -3.92
C THR A 41 13.19 -1.00 -5.38
N ARG A 42 13.63 -2.23 -5.66
CA ARG A 42 13.66 -2.81 -7.01
C ARG A 42 12.28 -3.05 -7.61
N ASN A 43 11.26 -3.26 -6.78
CA ASN A 43 9.88 -3.40 -7.24
C ASN A 43 9.24 -2.06 -7.60
N LEU A 44 9.78 -0.94 -7.13
CA LEU A 44 9.20 0.40 -7.29
C LEU A 44 10.04 1.34 -8.17
N CYS A 45 11.25 0.94 -8.53
CA CYS A 45 12.17 1.75 -9.31
C CYS A 45 12.73 0.97 -10.50
N VAL A 46 13.11 1.74 -11.52
CA VAL A 46 13.78 1.26 -12.73
C VAL A 46 15.08 2.03 -12.94
N GLU A 47 16.08 1.35 -13.49
CA GLU A 47 17.36 1.94 -13.88
C GLU A 47 17.26 2.49 -15.31
N THR A 48 17.77 3.70 -15.51
CA THR A 48 17.82 4.40 -16.80
C THR A 48 19.24 4.87 -17.08
N ASP A 49 19.50 5.34 -18.31
CA ASP A 49 20.80 5.91 -18.71
C ASP A 49 21.26 7.09 -17.83
N THR A 50 20.32 7.74 -17.12
CA THR A 50 20.63 8.89 -16.26
C THR A 50 20.73 8.53 -14.78
N GLY A 51 20.28 7.34 -14.37
CA GLY A 51 20.20 6.89 -12.97
C GLY A 51 18.90 6.14 -12.67
N ILE A 52 18.59 5.97 -11.38
CA ILE A 52 17.41 5.25 -10.89
C ILE A 52 16.23 6.22 -10.74
N ILE A 53 15.07 5.83 -11.26
CA ILE A 53 13.80 6.58 -11.14
C ILE A 53 12.68 5.68 -10.61
N PRO A 54 11.63 6.24 -9.98
CA PRO A 54 10.40 5.48 -9.71
C PRO A 54 9.79 4.98 -11.02
N ASP A 55 9.33 3.73 -11.02
CA ASP A 55 8.78 3.06 -12.21
C ASP A 55 7.29 3.38 -12.40
N TYR A 56 6.99 4.67 -12.51
CA TYR A 56 5.67 5.19 -12.85
C TYR A 56 5.79 6.56 -13.51
N ASP A 57 4.77 6.98 -14.25
CA ASP A 57 4.73 8.31 -14.87
C ASP A 57 4.70 9.42 -13.79
N PRO A 58 5.71 10.30 -13.71
CA PRO A 58 5.75 11.39 -12.72
C PRO A 58 4.51 12.30 -12.74
N ALA A 59 3.79 12.39 -13.86
CA ALA A 59 2.57 13.17 -13.96
C ALA A 59 1.45 12.67 -13.02
N ILE A 60 1.48 11.39 -12.60
CA ILE A 60 0.54 10.82 -11.62
C ILE A 60 0.63 11.59 -10.29
N ALA A 61 1.84 11.99 -9.87
CA ALA A 61 2.04 12.70 -8.61
C ALA A 61 1.44 14.12 -8.60
N ASN A 62 1.17 14.71 -9.77
CA ASN A 62 0.59 16.06 -9.85
C ASN A 62 -0.81 16.10 -9.22
N ALA A 63 -1.59 15.02 -9.31
CA ALA A 63 -2.92 14.93 -8.70
C ALA A 63 -2.88 15.04 -7.17
N MET A 64 -1.76 14.66 -6.54
CA MET A 64 -1.57 14.78 -5.09
C MET A 64 -1.10 16.17 -4.66
N GLN A 65 -0.57 16.99 -5.58
CA GLN A 65 -0.04 18.32 -5.28
C GLN A 65 -1.13 19.40 -5.23
N SER A 66 -2.26 19.18 -5.93
CA SER A 66 -3.33 20.17 -6.00
C SER A 66 -4.09 20.35 -4.70
N GLY A 67 -4.02 19.41 -3.74
CA GLY A 67 -4.48 19.58 -2.35
C GLY A 67 -5.96 19.94 -2.14
N GLU A 68 -6.77 20.03 -3.20
CA GLU A 68 -8.04 20.77 -3.19
C GLU A 68 -9.29 19.89 -3.24
N ALA A 69 -9.15 18.57 -3.42
CA ALA A 69 -10.31 17.69 -3.47
C ALA A 69 -10.69 17.21 -2.06
N VAL A 70 -11.88 17.61 -1.59
CA VAL A 70 -12.56 16.91 -0.49
C VAL A 70 -12.71 15.44 -0.91
N PRO A 71 -12.20 14.47 -0.15
CA PRO A 71 -12.38 13.07 -0.49
C PRO A 71 -13.87 12.78 -0.68
N PRO A 72 -14.28 12.17 -1.81
CA PRO A 72 -15.66 11.83 -2.01
C PRO A 72 -16.10 10.83 -0.94
N ASP A 73 -17.38 10.87 -0.56
CA ASP A 73 -17.95 9.82 0.27
C ASP A 73 -17.97 8.49 -0.53
N LEU A 74 -17.16 7.53 -0.08
CA LEU A 74 -17.04 6.21 -0.71
C LEU A 74 -18.01 5.18 -0.12
N TRP A 75 -18.77 5.50 0.94
CA TRP A 75 -19.74 4.58 1.52
C TRP A 75 -20.80 4.08 0.52
N PRO A 76 -21.36 4.90 -0.38
CA PRO A 76 -22.29 4.41 -1.40
C PRO A 76 -21.69 3.36 -2.33
N LEU A 77 -20.40 3.51 -2.70
CA LEU A 77 -19.68 2.52 -3.51
C LEU A 77 -19.41 1.25 -2.72
N TRP A 78 -19.04 1.38 -1.44
CA TRP A 78 -18.88 0.24 -0.53
C TRP A 78 -20.17 -0.56 -0.40
N GLN A 79 -21.32 0.09 -0.17
CA GLN A 79 -22.62 -0.59 -0.09
C GLN A 79 -23.01 -1.32 -1.38
N GLY A 80 -22.52 -0.83 -2.53
CA GLY A 80 -22.70 -1.51 -3.82
C GLY A 80 -22.01 -2.88 -3.92
N LEU A 81 -21.16 -3.24 -2.96
CA LEU A 81 -20.50 -4.55 -2.89
C LEU A 81 -21.29 -5.62 -2.14
N ASP A 82 -22.53 -5.34 -1.72
CA ASP A 82 -23.34 -6.29 -0.94
C ASP A 82 -23.47 -7.66 -1.61
N GLY A 83 -23.36 -8.72 -0.80
CA GLY A 83 -23.34 -10.12 -1.25
C GLY A 83 -22.00 -10.61 -1.81
N ILE A 84 -21.03 -9.74 -2.12
CA ILE A 84 -19.69 -10.15 -2.55
C ILE A 84 -18.83 -10.48 -1.32
N PRO A 85 -18.13 -11.63 -1.29
CA PRO A 85 -17.16 -11.91 -0.24
C PRO A 85 -15.97 -10.94 -0.26
N ILE A 86 -15.62 -10.36 0.89
CA ILE A 86 -14.59 -9.34 1.01
C ILE A 86 -13.60 -9.69 2.14
N LEU A 87 -12.31 -9.59 1.83
CA LEU A 87 -11.22 -9.58 2.81
C LEU A 87 -10.57 -8.20 2.83
N ILE A 88 -10.49 -7.59 4.02
CA ILE A 88 -9.75 -6.34 4.25
C ILE A 88 -8.48 -6.68 5.03
N LEU A 89 -7.32 -6.28 4.50
CA LEU A 89 -6.04 -6.33 5.22
C LEU A 89 -5.66 -4.91 5.63
N ARG A 90 -5.46 -4.70 6.93
CA ARG A 90 -5.14 -3.40 7.52
C ARG A 90 -3.82 -3.49 8.28
N GLY A 91 -2.85 -2.63 8.01
CA GLY A 91 -1.68 -2.50 8.90
C GLY A 91 -2.08 -1.99 10.30
N SER A 92 -1.48 -2.53 11.36
CA SER A 92 -1.76 -2.16 12.77
C SER A 92 -1.72 -0.65 13.01
N HIS A 93 -0.77 0.06 12.41
CA HIS A 93 -0.59 1.51 12.55
C HIS A 93 -0.86 2.27 11.24
N SER A 94 -1.75 1.74 10.40
CA SER A 94 -2.23 2.43 9.19
C SER A 94 -2.75 3.84 9.53
N ASP A 95 -2.25 4.82 8.79
CA ASP A 95 -2.63 6.24 8.83
C ASP A 95 -3.77 6.58 7.86
N ILE A 96 -4.09 5.67 6.92
CA ILE A 96 -5.18 5.85 5.94
C ILE A 96 -6.48 5.19 6.40
N LEU A 97 -6.43 3.99 6.97
CA LEU A 97 -7.62 3.22 7.38
C LEU A 97 -7.61 3.01 8.88
N ALA A 98 -8.43 3.77 9.60
CA ALA A 98 -8.59 3.65 11.04
C ALA A 98 -9.24 2.31 11.43
N PRO A 99 -8.92 1.73 12.61
CA PRO A 99 -9.45 0.43 13.02
C PRO A 99 -10.98 0.44 13.12
N GLU A 100 -11.58 1.51 13.65
CA GLU A 100 -13.03 1.69 13.76
C GLU A 100 -13.72 1.79 12.40
N VAL A 101 -13.03 2.31 11.38
CA VAL A 101 -13.56 2.38 10.01
C VAL A 101 -13.60 0.97 9.41
N MET A 102 -12.53 0.17 9.56
CA MET A 102 -12.52 -1.23 9.13
C MET A 102 -13.61 -2.05 9.84
N GLU A 103 -13.81 -1.83 11.15
CA GLU A 103 -14.90 -2.48 11.89
C GLU A 103 -16.27 -2.12 11.31
N ASN A 104 -16.51 -0.84 11.00
CA ASN A 104 -17.77 -0.40 10.41
C ASN A 104 -17.97 -0.97 8.99
N MET A 105 -16.91 -1.00 8.18
CA MET A 105 -16.91 -1.65 6.88
C MET A 105 -17.32 -3.12 6.99
N CYS A 106 -16.75 -3.88 7.93
CA CYS A 106 -17.10 -5.29 8.13
C CYS A 106 -18.54 -5.47 8.64
N ARG A 107 -19.02 -4.62 9.56
CA ARG A 107 -20.40 -4.68 10.09
C ARG A 107 -21.46 -4.37 9.04
N SER A 108 -21.09 -3.60 8.01
CA SER A 108 -22.01 -3.15 6.96
C SER A 108 -22.10 -4.09 5.76
N GLN A 109 -21.39 -5.21 5.78
CA GLN A 109 -21.39 -6.20 4.70
C GLN A 109 -21.73 -7.59 5.26
N GLN A 110 -22.47 -8.37 4.48
CA GLN A 110 -22.86 -9.72 4.91
C GLN A 110 -21.65 -10.68 5.01
N ASN A 111 -20.70 -10.57 4.07
CA ASN A 111 -19.58 -11.51 3.92
C ASN A 111 -18.22 -10.79 3.94
N CYS A 112 -17.96 -9.99 4.97
CA CYS A 112 -16.71 -9.25 5.11
C CYS A 112 -15.89 -9.69 6.32
N ARG A 113 -14.59 -9.90 6.11
CA ARG A 113 -13.60 -10.22 7.13
C ARG A 113 -12.48 -9.18 7.11
N GLY A 114 -12.19 -8.59 8.27
CA GLY A 114 -11.03 -7.71 8.47
C GLY A 114 -9.91 -8.43 9.21
N VAL A 115 -8.67 -8.24 8.78
CA VAL A 115 -7.47 -8.76 9.45
C VAL A 115 -6.47 -7.65 9.63
N THR A 116 -6.03 -7.45 10.88
CA THR A 116 -4.98 -6.48 11.21
C THR A 116 -3.61 -7.15 11.15
N ILE A 117 -2.71 -6.60 10.34
CA ILE A 117 -1.35 -7.08 10.14
C ILE A 117 -0.40 -6.31 11.08
N PRO A 118 0.32 -7.00 11.98
CA PRO A 118 1.24 -6.35 12.91
C PRO A 118 2.42 -5.71 12.17
N ASP A 119 3.01 -4.68 12.79
CA ASP A 119 4.23 -4.01 12.32
C ASP A 119 4.14 -3.48 10.87
N ARG A 120 2.93 -3.06 10.47
CA ARG A 120 2.64 -2.48 9.17
C ARG A 120 1.73 -1.25 9.28
N GLY A 121 2.02 -0.26 8.45
CA GLY A 121 1.20 0.93 8.20
C GLY A 121 0.43 0.79 6.89
N HIS A 122 0.27 1.89 6.15
CA HIS A 122 -0.21 1.83 4.76
C HIS A 122 0.96 1.56 3.80
N ALA A 123 1.04 0.39 3.17
CA ALA A 123 0.18 -0.80 3.29
C ALA A 123 1.00 -2.05 3.64
N PRO A 124 0.37 -3.10 4.20
CA PRO A 124 0.99 -4.43 4.25
C PRO A 124 1.53 -4.83 2.88
N LEU A 125 2.70 -5.46 2.85
CA LEU A 125 3.42 -5.84 1.64
C LEU A 125 2.89 -7.14 1.02
N LEU A 126 1.97 -7.82 1.71
CA LEU A 126 1.38 -9.10 1.34
C LEU A 126 2.40 -10.26 1.36
N ASP A 127 3.54 -10.06 2.04
CA ASP A 127 4.53 -11.09 2.34
C ASP A 127 4.51 -11.49 3.83
N GLU A 128 3.70 -10.82 4.64
CA GLU A 128 3.58 -11.12 6.06
C GLU A 128 2.85 -12.45 6.28
N PRO A 129 3.30 -13.31 7.21
CA PRO A 129 2.63 -14.59 7.47
C PRO A 129 1.13 -14.46 7.77
N ALA A 130 0.74 -13.40 8.49
CA ALA A 130 -0.67 -13.12 8.79
C ALA A 130 -1.48 -12.70 7.55
N ALA A 131 -0.85 -11.95 6.62
CA ALA A 131 -1.49 -11.55 5.37
C ALA A 131 -1.66 -12.76 4.44
N LEU A 132 -0.60 -13.54 4.27
CA LEU A 132 -0.61 -14.77 3.47
C LEU A 132 -1.66 -15.77 3.97
N ALA A 133 -1.69 -16.06 5.27
CA ALA A 133 -2.68 -16.97 5.85
C ALA A 133 -4.12 -16.47 5.62
N ALA A 134 -4.37 -15.18 5.80
CA ALA A 134 -5.69 -14.60 5.57
C ALA A 134 -6.12 -14.69 4.10
N ILE A 135 -5.20 -14.44 3.15
CA ILE A 135 -5.45 -14.55 1.72
C ILE A 135 -5.71 -16.01 1.33
N ASP A 136 -4.88 -16.95 1.79
CA ASP A 136 -5.03 -18.36 1.48
C ASP A 136 -6.35 -18.94 2.00
N GLU A 137 -6.71 -18.62 3.25
CA GLU A 137 -8.00 -19.02 3.84
C GLU A 137 -9.17 -18.43 3.06
N PHE A 138 -9.09 -17.16 2.68
CA PHE A 138 -10.13 -16.50 1.90
C PHE A 138 -10.31 -17.15 0.53
N LEU A 139 -9.21 -17.40 -0.21
CA LEU A 139 -9.27 -18.04 -1.52
C LEU A 139 -9.71 -19.51 -1.44
N ALA A 140 -9.30 -20.25 -0.41
CA ALA A 140 -9.68 -21.64 -0.21
C ALA A 140 -11.20 -21.80 -0.03
N ALA A 141 -11.87 -20.84 0.61
CA ALA A 141 -13.32 -20.85 0.81
C ALA A 141 -14.13 -20.85 -0.51
N PHE A 142 -13.52 -20.44 -1.64
CA PHE A 142 -14.18 -20.34 -2.95
C PHE A 142 -13.62 -21.28 -4.01
N ARG A 143 -12.51 -21.97 -3.75
CA ARG A 143 -11.92 -22.95 -4.68
C ARG A 143 -12.55 -24.34 -4.59
N ALA A 144 -13.37 -24.60 -3.57
CA ALA A 144 -14.03 -25.89 -3.37
C ALA A 144 -15.37 -26.05 -4.14
N GLY A 145 -15.59 -25.23 -5.18
CA GLY A 145 -16.79 -25.25 -6.04
C GLY A 145 -16.52 -25.82 -7.42
#